data_AF-A0A536YW84-F1
#
_entry.id   AF-A0A536YW84-F1
#
_cell.length_a   1.000
_cell.length_b   1.000
_cell.length_c   1.000
_cell.angle_alpha   90.00
_cell.angle_beta   90.00
_cell.angle_gamma   90.00
#
_symmetry.space_group_name_H-M   'P 1'
#
loop_
_entity.id
_entity.type
_entity.pdbx_description
1 polymer ?
#
loop_
_entity_poly.entity_id
_entity_poly.type
_entity_poly.pdbx_seq_one_letter_code
_entity_poly.pdbx_strand_id
1 'polypeptide(L)'
;MDRRTFIVVVSVGLIAAPGTTRSQMRTVARIGWVGGWYSPSAAASLLEAFRQGMRELGYVEGQNLTIDARWMEGNAPEEAAKLTAELVRSRVDILVAQGQAVPGVKAAAGTVSVVFGFSGDPVTARLVTSLARPGANLTGFSLLAPELAGKRVELLKEAAPRISRLAVLTNPLHPGEDQELRETHVAALRLGLTLQQ
;
A
#
# COMPACT_ATOMS: atom_id res chain seq x y z
N MET A 1 -21.98 21.05 -61.96
CA MET A 1 -22.10 21.17 -60.48
C MET A 1 -21.25 22.34 -60.03
N ASP A 2 -21.90 23.40 -59.56
CA ASP A 2 -21.24 24.67 -59.26
C ASP A 2 -20.55 24.65 -57.89
N ARG A 3 -19.31 25.13 -57.87
CA ARG A 3 -18.39 25.18 -56.72
C ARG A 3 -18.98 25.95 -55.53
N ARG A 4 -19.94 26.83 -55.80
CA ARG A 4 -20.64 27.68 -54.83
C ARG A 4 -21.79 26.96 -54.12
N THR A 5 -22.40 25.95 -54.75
CA THR A 5 -23.49 25.17 -54.13
C THR A 5 -22.95 24.16 -53.10
N PHE A 6 -21.71 23.68 -53.28
CA PHE A 6 -21.08 22.72 -52.38
C PHE A 6 -20.70 23.33 -51.01
N ILE A 7 -20.26 24.59 -50.97
CA ILE A 7 -19.85 25.27 -49.73
C ILE A 7 -21.05 25.60 -48.83
N VAL A 8 -22.22 25.88 -49.40
CA VAL A 8 -23.43 26.18 -48.62
C VAL A 8 -23.98 24.93 -47.92
N VAL A 9 -23.88 23.76 -48.56
CA VAL A 9 -24.39 22.50 -47.98
C VAL A 9 -23.54 22.01 -46.80
N VAL A 10 -22.22 22.24 -46.82
CA VAL A 10 -21.34 21.87 -45.70
C VAL A 10 -21.53 22.79 -44.48
N SER A 11 -21.97 24.02 -44.70
CA SER A 11 -22.14 25.01 -43.63
C SER A 11 -23.45 24.87 -42.83
N VAL A 12 -24.49 24.23 -43.41
CA VAL A 12 -25.81 24.06 -42.77
C VAL A 12 -25.94 22.72 -42.03
N GLY A 13 -25.04 21.76 -42.27
CA GLY A 13 -25.01 20.47 -41.55
C GLY A 13 -24.39 20.50 -40.15
N LEU A 14 -23.91 21.65 -39.67
CA LEU A 14 -23.14 21.76 -38.42
C LEU A 14 -23.90 22.40 -37.24
N ILE A 15 -25.23 22.44 -37.29
CA ILE A 15 -26.04 22.97 -36.18
C ILE A 15 -26.79 21.82 -35.48
N ALA A 16 -26.34 21.57 -34.25
CA ALA A 16 -27.06 20.94 -33.15
C ALA A 16 -27.32 19.43 -33.21
N ALA A 17 -26.27 18.64 -32.98
CA ALA A 17 -26.40 17.59 -31.98
C ALA A 17 -25.84 18.16 -30.68
N PRO A 18 -26.64 18.39 -29.62
CA PRO A 18 -26.05 18.60 -28.30
C PRO A 18 -25.31 17.30 -28.01
N GLY A 19 -23.98 17.36 -28.07
CA GLY A 19 -23.16 16.35 -27.47
C GLY A 19 -23.67 16.26 -26.04
N THR A 20 -24.41 15.20 -25.73
CA THR A 20 -24.57 14.77 -24.37
C THR A 20 -23.17 14.35 -23.98
N THR A 21 -22.39 15.34 -23.52
CA THR A 21 -21.30 15.11 -22.60
C THR A 21 -22.02 14.46 -21.44
N ARG A 22 -22.14 13.14 -21.52
CA ARG A 22 -22.40 12.29 -20.39
C ARG A 22 -21.21 12.60 -19.52
N SER A 23 -21.35 13.61 -18.67
CA SER A 23 -20.69 13.64 -17.39
C SER A 23 -20.84 12.21 -16.92
N GLN A 24 -19.76 11.42 -17.07
CA GLN A 24 -19.67 10.19 -16.34
C GLN A 24 -19.92 10.68 -14.92
N MET A 25 -21.09 10.39 -14.36
CA MET A 25 -21.26 10.46 -12.92
C MET A 25 -20.04 9.73 -12.41
N ARG A 26 -19.07 10.48 -11.89
CA ARG A 26 -17.88 9.88 -11.29
C ARG A 26 -18.46 9.10 -10.14
N THR A 27 -18.65 7.80 -10.35
CA THR A 27 -18.96 6.88 -9.27
C THR A 27 -17.92 7.16 -8.21
N VAL A 28 -18.38 7.61 -7.05
CA VAL A 28 -17.52 7.95 -5.93
C VAL A 28 -16.69 6.71 -5.64
N ALA A 29 -15.37 6.81 -5.82
CA ALA A 29 -14.48 5.67 -5.59
C ALA A 29 -14.56 5.29 -4.10
N ARG A 30 -14.54 4.00 -3.81
CA ARG A 30 -14.68 3.48 -2.45
C ARG A 30 -13.46 2.67 -2.09
N ILE A 31 -12.67 3.19 -1.15
CA ILE A 31 -11.46 2.54 -0.68
C ILE A 31 -11.73 1.96 0.70
N GLY A 32 -11.46 0.67 0.87
CA GLY A 32 -11.36 0.06 2.19
C GLY A 32 -9.94 0.14 2.68
N TRP A 33 -9.69 0.73 3.85
CA TRP A 33 -8.37 0.80 4.46
C TRP A 33 -8.31 -0.14 5.66
N VAL A 34 -7.30 -1.01 5.73
CA VAL A 34 -7.05 -1.89 6.88
C VAL A 34 -5.63 -1.65 7.37
N GLY A 35 -5.52 -1.03 8.55
CA GLY A 35 -4.23 -0.76 9.17
C GLY A 35 -3.93 -1.67 10.35
N GLY A 36 -2.68 -2.14 10.41
CA GLY A 36 -2.20 -3.08 11.44
C GLY A 36 -1.28 -2.46 12.50
N TRP A 37 -1.39 -1.16 12.81
CA TRP A 37 -0.52 -0.51 13.80
C TRP A 37 -1.21 -0.28 15.14
N TYR A 38 -0.47 -0.63 16.20
CA TYR A 38 -0.85 -0.60 17.63
C TYR A 38 -1.05 0.78 18.25
N SER A 39 -0.86 1.87 17.49
CA SER A 39 -1.18 3.21 17.96
C SER A 39 -2.01 3.96 16.92
N PRO A 40 -3.19 4.51 17.30
CA PRO A 40 -3.99 5.34 16.43
C PRO A 40 -3.22 6.52 15.82
N SER A 41 -2.15 7.02 16.48
CA SER A 41 -1.35 8.15 15.98
C SER A 41 -0.39 7.79 14.84
N ALA A 42 0.30 6.64 14.90
CA ALA A 42 1.15 6.17 13.80
C ALA A 42 0.32 5.59 12.65
N ALA A 43 -0.78 4.93 13.00
CA ALA A 43 -1.84 4.54 12.08
C ALA A 43 -2.38 5.74 11.28
N ALA A 44 -2.80 6.80 11.98
CA ALA A 44 -3.38 7.98 11.37
C ALA A 44 -2.40 8.70 10.43
N SER A 45 -1.10 8.73 10.73
CA SER A 45 -0.14 9.45 9.89
C SER A 45 -0.02 8.86 8.48
N LEU A 46 -0.06 7.54 8.34
CA LEU A 46 -0.01 6.87 7.04
C LEU A 46 -1.30 7.05 6.24
N LEU A 47 -2.45 7.00 6.90
CA LEU A 47 -3.74 7.26 6.26
C LEU A 47 -3.82 8.73 5.79
N GLU A 48 -3.32 9.68 6.57
CA GLU A 48 -3.24 11.09 6.15
C GLU A 48 -2.27 11.32 4.98
N ALA A 49 -1.12 10.66 4.98
CA ALA A 49 -0.20 10.69 3.84
C ALA A 49 -0.84 10.10 2.58
N PHE A 50 -1.58 9.00 2.73
CA PHE A 50 -2.38 8.42 1.64
C PHE A 50 -3.43 9.40 1.12
N ARG A 51 -4.22 10.00 2.02
CA ARG A 51 -5.20 11.05 1.67
C ARG A 51 -4.56 12.21 0.92
N GLN A 52 -3.38 12.65 1.35
CA GLN A 52 -2.64 13.72 0.70
C GLN A 52 -2.23 13.34 -0.72
N GLY A 53 -1.63 12.17 -0.92
CA GLY A 53 -1.28 11.69 -2.26
C GLY A 53 -2.50 11.53 -3.17
N MET A 54 -3.62 11.05 -2.64
CA MET A 54 -4.88 10.98 -3.39
C MET A 54 -5.38 12.36 -3.82
N ARG A 55 -5.31 13.37 -2.92
CA ARG A 55 -5.68 14.76 -3.24
C ARG A 55 -4.82 15.34 -4.35
N GLU A 56 -3.52 15.10 -4.33
CA GLU A 56 -2.58 15.57 -5.37
C GLU A 56 -2.91 14.97 -6.75
N LEU A 57 -3.49 13.77 -6.77
CA LEU A 57 -3.99 13.10 -7.98
C LEU A 57 -5.44 13.50 -8.35
N GLY A 58 -6.04 14.43 -7.61
CA GLY A 58 -7.41 14.91 -7.86
C GLY A 58 -8.52 14.03 -7.27
N TYR A 59 -8.19 13.10 -6.38
CA TYR A 59 -9.15 12.32 -5.59
C TYR A 59 -9.31 12.92 -4.20
N VAL A 60 -10.45 13.54 -3.95
CA VAL A 60 -10.77 14.23 -2.71
C VAL A 60 -11.87 13.48 -1.97
N GLU A 61 -11.55 13.06 -0.75
CA GLU A 61 -12.49 12.37 0.12
C GLU A 61 -13.72 13.25 0.39
N GLY A 62 -14.93 12.66 0.28
CA GLY A 62 -16.20 13.37 0.40
C GLY A 62 -16.69 14.03 -0.89
N GLN A 63 -15.87 14.08 -1.95
CA GLN A 63 -16.27 14.62 -3.26
C GLN A 63 -16.37 13.52 -4.32
N ASN A 64 -15.26 12.84 -4.61
CA ASN A 64 -15.17 11.80 -5.64
C ASN A 64 -14.49 10.52 -5.12
N LEU A 65 -14.18 10.47 -3.83
CA LEU A 65 -13.59 9.35 -3.12
C LEU A 65 -14.23 9.23 -1.73
N THR A 66 -14.32 8.01 -1.20
CA THR A 66 -14.62 7.71 0.21
C THR A 66 -13.62 6.69 0.72
N ILE A 67 -13.18 6.82 1.97
CA ILE A 67 -12.28 5.86 2.61
C ILE A 67 -12.97 5.30 3.87
N ASP A 68 -13.29 4.01 3.85
CA ASP A 68 -13.76 3.28 5.04
C ASP A 68 -12.53 2.66 5.72
N ALA A 69 -12.04 3.32 6.78
CA ALA A 69 -10.84 2.92 7.49
C ALA A 69 -11.16 2.08 8.72
N ARG A 70 -10.49 0.92 8.81
CA ARG A 70 -10.56 -0.05 9.90
C ARG A 70 -9.16 -0.30 10.45
N TRP A 71 -9.10 -0.54 11.75
CA TRP A 71 -7.84 -0.76 12.47
C TRP A 71 -7.91 -2.06 13.22
N MET A 72 -6.82 -2.82 13.19
CA MET A 72 -6.61 -3.93 14.10
C MET A 72 -6.32 -3.37 15.50
N GLU A 73 -6.91 -3.96 16.52
CA GLU A 73 -6.58 -3.73 17.92
C GLU A 73 -5.43 -4.65 18.38
N GLY A 74 -5.34 -5.86 17.80
CA GLY A 74 -4.33 -6.86 18.10
C GLY A 74 -3.33 -7.09 16.97
N ASN A 75 -2.63 -8.21 17.08
CA ASN A 75 -1.61 -8.66 16.12
C ASN A 75 -2.04 -9.88 15.29
N ALA A 76 -3.30 -10.30 15.43
CA ALA A 76 -3.81 -11.53 14.86
C ALA A 76 -4.24 -11.33 13.39
N PRO A 77 -3.71 -12.10 12.42
CA PRO A 77 -4.15 -12.01 11.02
C PRO A 77 -5.65 -12.23 10.82
N GLU A 78 -6.30 -13.01 11.69
CA GLU A 78 -7.74 -13.30 11.67
C GLU A 78 -8.57 -12.03 11.89
N GLU A 79 -8.06 -11.07 12.67
CA GLU A 79 -8.72 -9.80 12.89
C GLU A 79 -8.75 -8.96 11.60
N ALA A 80 -7.61 -8.84 10.92
CA ALA A 80 -7.54 -8.18 9.62
C ALA A 80 -8.46 -8.84 8.58
N ALA A 81 -8.55 -10.17 8.60
CA ALA A 81 -9.45 -10.92 7.72
C ALA A 81 -10.93 -10.57 8.01
N LYS A 82 -11.33 -10.48 9.28
CA LYS A 82 -12.69 -10.07 9.68
C LYS A 82 -13.02 -8.65 9.21
N LEU A 83 -12.12 -7.69 9.46
CA LEU A 83 -12.30 -6.29 9.02
C LEU A 83 -12.41 -6.19 7.50
N THR A 84 -11.58 -6.96 6.79
CA THR A 84 -11.61 -7.02 5.32
C THR A 84 -12.92 -7.61 4.81
N ALA A 85 -13.44 -8.67 5.44
CA ALA A 85 -14.72 -9.25 5.06
C ALA A 85 -15.89 -8.27 5.24
N GLU A 86 -15.83 -7.35 6.21
CA GLU A 86 -16.80 -6.26 6.36
C GLU A 86 -16.70 -5.25 5.21
N LEU A 87 -15.48 -4.85 4.84
CA LEU A 87 -15.23 -3.92 3.73
C LEU A 87 -15.63 -4.51 2.37
N VAL A 88 -15.35 -5.80 2.14
CA VAL A 88 -15.80 -6.50 0.92
C VAL A 88 -17.32 -6.54 0.85
N ARG A 89 -18.01 -6.83 1.97
CA ARG A 89 -19.48 -6.78 2.06
C ARG A 89 -20.03 -5.38 1.84
N SER A 90 -19.30 -4.35 2.26
CA SER A 90 -19.68 -2.96 2.00
C SER A 90 -19.45 -2.55 0.55
N ARG A 91 -18.88 -3.40 -0.32
CA ARG A 91 -18.61 -3.18 -1.74
C ARG A 91 -17.64 -2.03 -1.99
N VAL A 92 -16.47 -2.10 -1.36
CA VAL A 92 -15.32 -1.26 -1.73
C VAL A 92 -14.77 -1.67 -3.10
N ASP A 93 -14.23 -0.71 -3.85
CA ASP A 93 -13.64 -0.93 -5.16
C ASP A 93 -12.21 -1.47 -5.05
N ILE A 94 -11.45 -0.96 -4.06
CA ILE A 94 -10.05 -1.30 -3.80
C ILE A 94 -9.84 -1.40 -2.28
N LEU A 95 -9.01 -2.35 -1.87
CA LEU A 95 -8.50 -2.47 -0.51
C LEU A 95 -7.08 -1.91 -0.43
N VAL A 96 -6.79 -1.16 0.62
CA VAL A 96 -5.43 -0.73 0.98
C VAL A 96 -5.07 -1.36 2.31
N ALA A 97 -3.96 -2.09 2.34
CA ALA A 97 -3.50 -2.81 3.52
C ALA A 97 -2.08 -2.42 3.91
N GLN A 98 -1.81 -2.41 5.20
CA GLN A 98 -0.58 -1.85 5.74
C GLN A 98 0.02 -2.79 6.79
N GLY A 99 1.31 -3.09 6.63
CA GLY A 99 2.10 -3.85 7.60
C GLY A 99 1.55 -5.24 7.89
N GLN A 100 1.28 -5.52 9.16
CA GLN A 100 0.85 -6.85 9.63
C GLN A 100 -0.58 -7.21 9.22
N ALA A 101 -1.39 -6.25 8.74
CA ALA A 101 -2.72 -6.54 8.23
C ALA A 101 -2.72 -7.26 6.88
N VAL A 102 -1.63 -7.13 6.10
CA VAL A 102 -1.59 -7.56 4.69
C VAL A 102 -1.91 -9.06 4.50
N PRO A 103 -1.37 -10.01 5.30
CA PRO A 103 -1.73 -11.42 5.17
C PRO A 103 -3.22 -11.70 5.44
N GLY A 104 -3.81 -11.05 6.44
CA GLY A 104 -5.24 -11.21 6.77
C GLY A 104 -6.14 -10.60 5.70
N VAL A 105 -5.77 -9.44 5.16
CA VAL A 105 -6.47 -8.82 4.03
C VAL A 105 -6.43 -9.74 2.82
N LYS A 106 -5.25 -10.29 2.47
CA LYS A 106 -5.13 -11.25 1.37
C LYS A 106 -6.08 -12.43 1.53
N ALA A 107 -6.22 -12.98 2.73
CA ALA A 107 -7.05 -14.15 2.99
C ALA A 107 -8.55 -13.88 2.77
N ALA A 108 -9.01 -12.63 2.95
CA ALA A 108 -10.43 -12.26 2.90
C ALA A 108 -10.83 -11.34 1.74
N ALA A 109 -9.87 -10.83 0.96
CA ALA A 109 -10.13 -9.87 -0.12
C ALA A 109 -10.95 -10.44 -1.29
N GLY A 110 -10.97 -11.77 -1.45
CA GLY A 110 -11.63 -12.41 -2.60
C GLY A 110 -11.04 -11.91 -3.91
N THR A 111 -11.87 -11.32 -4.77
CA THR A 111 -11.45 -10.75 -6.07
C THR A 111 -11.17 -9.24 -6.02
N VAL A 112 -11.37 -8.59 -4.88
CA VAL A 112 -11.14 -7.14 -4.75
C VAL A 112 -9.64 -6.87 -4.85
N SER A 113 -9.26 -5.88 -5.67
CA SER A 113 -7.85 -5.50 -5.81
C SER A 113 -7.31 -4.95 -4.50
N VAL A 114 -6.11 -5.39 -4.12
CA VAL A 114 -5.43 -5.00 -2.89
C VAL A 114 -4.13 -4.27 -3.24
N VAL A 115 -3.96 -3.07 -2.69
CA VAL A 115 -2.69 -2.33 -2.70
C VAL A 115 -2.09 -2.41 -1.31
N PHE A 116 -0.87 -2.95 -1.18
CA PHE A 116 -0.22 -3.11 0.11
C PHE A 116 1.02 -2.21 0.30
N GLY A 117 1.28 -1.83 1.54
CA GLY A 117 2.61 -1.45 2.02
C GLY A 117 3.09 -2.48 3.03
N PHE A 118 4.23 -3.13 2.78
CA PHE A 118 4.72 -4.26 3.59
C PHE A 118 6.21 -4.10 3.92
N SER A 119 6.64 -4.46 5.13
CA SER A 119 8.06 -4.29 5.51
C SER A 119 8.97 -5.42 5.03
N GLY A 120 8.45 -6.65 4.95
CA GLY A 120 9.19 -7.82 4.49
C GLY A 120 9.20 -8.00 2.97
N ASP A 121 9.78 -9.11 2.51
CA ASP A 121 9.70 -9.52 1.10
C ASP A 121 8.32 -10.13 0.79
N PRO A 122 7.51 -9.50 -0.08
CA PRO A 122 6.19 -9.99 -0.42
C PRO A 122 6.22 -11.28 -1.26
N VAL A 123 7.35 -11.63 -1.88
CA VAL A 123 7.53 -12.91 -2.60
C VAL A 123 7.74 -14.04 -1.60
N THR A 124 8.71 -13.89 -0.67
CA THR A 124 8.95 -14.86 0.40
C THR A 124 7.71 -15.05 1.29
N ALA A 125 6.99 -13.97 1.61
CA ALA A 125 5.72 -14.01 2.32
C ALA A 125 4.55 -14.59 1.50
N ARG A 126 4.79 -14.98 0.23
CA ARG A 126 3.82 -15.52 -0.71
C ARG A 126 2.63 -14.58 -0.94
N LEU A 127 2.79 -13.28 -0.73
CA LEU A 127 1.76 -12.28 -1.03
C LEU A 127 1.62 -12.08 -2.54
N VAL A 128 2.74 -12.14 -3.25
CA VAL A 128 2.83 -12.02 -4.71
C VAL A 128 3.73 -13.12 -5.27
N THR A 129 3.58 -13.43 -6.56
CA THR A 129 4.42 -14.44 -7.23
C THR A 129 5.80 -13.91 -7.62
N SER A 130 5.88 -12.62 -7.97
CA SER A 130 7.13 -11.90 -8.22
C SER A 130 6.93 -10.39 -8.07
N LEU A 131 8.00 -9.63 -7.91
CA LEU A 131 7.92 -8.16 -7.83
C LEU A 131 7.49 -7.52 -9.16
N ALA A 132 8.02 -8.02 -10.28
CA ALA A 132 7.71 -7.47 -11.61
C ALA A 132 6.31 -7.85 -12.12
N ARG A 133 5.80 -9.02 -11.69
CA ARG A 133 4.50 -9.54 -12.08
C ARG A 133 3.86 -10.23 -10.87
N PRO A 134 3.01 -9.51 -10.10
CA PRO A 134 2.45 -10.06 -8.87
C PRO A 134 1.55 -11.29 -9.08
N GLY A 135 0.87 -11.38 -10.23
CA GLY A 135 0.17 -12.58 -10.71
C GLY A 135 -1.28 -12.74 -10.25
N ALA A 136 -1.74 -11.97 -9.26
CA ALA A 136 -3.11 -12.01 -8.72
C ALA A 136 -3.67 -10.60 -8.50
N ASN A 137 -4.67 -10.46 -7.63
CA ASN A 137 -5.29 -9.19 -7.25
C ASN A 137 -4.49 -8.37 -6.22
N LEU A 138 -3.25 -8.75 -5.92
CA LEU A 138 -2.38 -8.05 -4.97
C LEU A 138 -1.26 -7.31 -5.70
N THR A 139 -1.04 -6.05 -5.33
CA THR A 139 0.12 -5.25 -5.73
C THR A 139 0.49 -4.30 -4.60
N GLY A 140 1.61 -3.60 -4.70
CA GLY A 140 2.04 -2.68 -3.64
C GLY A 140 3.53 -2.38 -3.67
N PHE A 141 4.05 -2.01 -2.51
CA PHE A 141 5.48 -1.78 -2.30
C PHE A 141 5.98 -2.47 -1.04
N SER A 142 7.27 -2.80 -1.06
CA SER A 142 8.01 -3.25 0.11
C SER A 142 8.90 -2.13 0.63
N LEU A 143 9.06 -2.04 1.94
CA LEU A 143 10.03 -1.12 2.58
C LEU A 143 11.46 -1.69 2.57
N LEU A 144 11.65 -2.91 2.06
CA LEU A 144 12.95 -3.58 1.98
C LEU A 144 13.67 -3.59 3.35
N ALA A 145 12.90 -3.84 4.42
CA ALA A 145 13.44 -3.76 5.77
C ALA A 145 14.61 -4.75 5.97
N PRO A 146 14.51 -6.03 5.57
CA PRO A 146 15.63 -6.96 5.72
C PRO A 146 16.90 -6.53 4.98
N GLU A 147 16.78 -6.07 3.74
CA GLU A 147 17.90 -5.64 2.89
C GLU A 147 18.62 -4.42 3.45
N LEU A 148 17.89 -3.56 4.17
CA LEU A 148 18.44 -2.35 4.79
C LEU A 148 18.97 -2.57 6.22
N ALA A 149 18.83 -3.78 6.78
CA ALA A 149 19.18 -4.06 8.18
C ALA A 149 20.65 -3.80 8.47
N GLY A 150 21.56 -4.31 7.64
CA GLY A 150 22.99 -4.06 7.79
C GLY A 150 23.35 -2.57 7.70
N LYS A 151 22.65 -1.82 6.83
CA LYS A 151 22.85 -0.37 6.70
C LYS A 151 22.43 0.39 7.97
N ARG A 152 21.37 -0.06 8.65
CA ARG A 152 20.96 0.52 9.94
C ARG A 152 22.05 0.31 11.00
N VAL A 153 22.72 -0.84 11.02
CA VAL A 153 23.86 -1.09 11.92
C VAL A 153 25.05 -0.18 11.59
N GLU A 154 25.38 0.00 10.31
CA GLU A 154 26.42 0.94 9.88
C GLU A 154 26.14 2.36 10.36
N LEU A 155 24.92 2.86 10.12
CA LEU A 155 24.51 4.21 10.53
C LEU A 155 24.53 4.37 12.05
N LEU A 156 24.13 3.34 12.80
CA LEU A 156 24.23 3.35 14.26
C LEU A 156 25.69 3.46 14.72
N LYS A 157 26.61 2.73 14.08
CA LYS A 157 28.04 2.80 14.39
C LYS A 157 28.64 4.15 14.03
N GLU A 158 28.20 4.76 12.93
CA GLU A 158 28.61 6.11 12.53
C GLU A 158 28.14 7.16 13.54
N ALA A 159 26.87 7.10 13.95
CA ALA A 159 26.30 8.02 14.94
C ALA A 159 26.86 7.80 16.35
N ALA A 160 27.22 6.57 16.71
CA ALA A 160 27.76 6.21 18.01
C ALA A 160 29.04 5.35 17.89
N PRO A 161 30.20 5.94 17.54
CA PRO A 161 31.41 5.19 17.20
C PRO A 161 31.97 4.28 18.30
N ARG A 162 31.66 4.57 19.57
CA ARG A 162 32.20 3.85 20.73
C ARG A 162 31.39 2.64 21.16
N ILE A 163 30.23 2.36 20.55
CA ILE A 163 29.45 1.16 20.91
C ILE A 163 30.23 -0.10 20.54
N SER A 164 30.15 -1.11 21.42
CA SER A 164 30.76 -2.43 21.24
C SER A 164 29.75 -3.57 21.30
N ARG A 165 28.51 -3.29 21.73
CA ARG A 165 27.44 -4.26 21.86
C ARG A 165 26.17 -3.72 21.19
N LEU A 166 25.44 -4.60 20.54
CA LEU A 166 24.17 -4.31 19.89
C LEU A 166 23.14 -5.33 20.40
N ALA A 167 22.10 -4.86 21.07
CA ALA A 167 20.95 -5.68 21.41
C ALA A 167 19.87 -5.54 20.34
N VAL A 168 19.24 -6.64 19.94
CA VAL A 168 18.17 -6.63 18.93
C VAL A 168 16.92 -7.29 19.51
N LEU A 169 15.83 -6.53 19.55
CA LEU A 169 14.51 -7.01 19.94
C LEU A 169 13.71 -7.29 18.68
N THR A 170 13.18 -8.52 18.57
CA THR A 170 12.60 -9.03 17.33
C THR A 170 11.20 -9.57 17.54
N ASN A 171 10.39 -9.55 16.48
CA ASN A 171 9.11 -10.24 16.48
C ASN A 171 9.21 -11.50 15.60
N PRO A 172 9.30 -12.71 16.18
CA PRO A 172 9.44 -13.94 15.40
C PRO A 172 8.23 -14.25 14.50
N LEU A 173 7.08 -13.59 14.73
CA LEU A 173 5.90 -13.71 13.87
C LEU A 173 5.96 -12.79 12.65
N HIS A 174 6.96 -11.91 12.53
CA HIS A 174 7.11 -11.02 11.39
C HIS A 174 7.76 -11.75 10.20
N PRO A 175 7.09 -11.84 9.03
CA PRO A 175 7.70 -12.46 7.85
C PRO A 175 8.92 -11.65 7.39
N GLY A 176 10.08 -12.31 7.34
CA GLY A 176 11.36 -11.67 7.01
C GLY A 176 12.26 -11.40 8.22
N GLU A 177 11.77 -11.60 9.46
CA GLU A 177 12.53 -11.37 10.69
C GLU A 177 13.85 -12.15 10.71
N ASP A 178 13.81 -13.44 10.36
CA ASP A 178 15.03 -14.26 10.32
C ASP A 178 16.08 -13.72 9.34
N GLN A 179 15.64 -13.13 8.23
CA GLN A 179 16.55 -12.50 7.27
C GLN A 179 17.10 -11.20 7.82
N GLU A 180 16.26 -10.34 8.39
CA GLU A 180 16.66 -9.09 9.03
C GLU A 180 17.68 -9.32 10.16
N LEU A 181 17.46 -10.34 11.00
CA LEU A 181 18.39 -10.77 12.03
C LEU A 181 19.74 -11.24 11.46
N ARG A 182 19.71 -12.06 10.40
CA ARG A 182 20.94 -12.52 9.74
C ARG A 182 21.74 -11.34 9.17
N GLU A 183 21.11 -10.44 8.44
CA GLU A 183 21.76 -9.27 7.87
C GLU A 183 22.31 -8.33 8.97
N THR A 184 21.57 -8.16 10.06
CA THR A 184 22.01 -7.41 11.24
C THR A 184 23.26 -8.05 11.87
N HIS A 185 23.26 -9.36 12.04
CA HIS A 185 24.39 -10.09 12.60
C HIS A 185 25.64 -9.99 11.71
N VAL A 186 25.49 -10.18 10.39
CA VAL A 186 26.59 -10.02 9.42
C VAL A 186 27.21 -8.63 9.51
N ALA A 187 26.40 -7.58 9.56
CA ALA A 187 26.89 -6.22 9.70
C ALA A 187 27.55 -5.95 11.06
N ALA A 188 26.98 -6.46 12.15
CA ALA A 188 27.55 -6.34 13.49
C ALA A 188 28.95 -6.96 13.56
N LEU A 189 29.13 -8.18 13.05
CA LEU A 189 30.44 -8.85 13.00
C LEU A 189 31.46 -8.04 12.22
N ARG A 190 31.10 -7.55 11.03
CA ARG A 190 31.99 -6.75 10.18
C ARG A 190 32.44 -5.45 10.86
N LEU A 191 31.60 -4.89 11.74
CA LEU A 191 31.85 -3.63 12.45
C LEU A 191 32.44 -3.83 13.87
N GLY A 192 32.77 -5.07 14.24
CA GLY A 192 33.34 -5.40 15.55
C GLY A 192 32.35 -5.23 16.71
N LEU A 193 31.06 -5.42 16.45
CA LEU A 193 30.01 -5.37 17.47
C LEU A 193 29.61 -6.78 17.90
N THR A 194 29.43 -6.96 19.21
CA THR A 194 28.84 -8.18 19.77
C THR A 194 27.32 -8.06 19.76
N LEU A 195 26.64 -8.95 19.04
CA LEU A 195 25.19 -9.06 19.06
C LEU A 195 24.73 -9.71 20.37
N GLN A 196 23.70 -9.14 21.00
CA GLN A 196 23.01 -9.70 22.16
C GLN A 196 21.54 -9.89 21.83
N GLN A 197 20.99 -11.04 22.23
CA GLN A 197 19.57 -11.40 22.11
C GLN A 197 18.95 -11.47 23.49
#